data_AF-A0A9D8Z013-F1
#
_entry.id   AF-A0A9D8Z013-F1
#
_cell.length_a   1.000
_cell.length_b   1.000
_cell.length_c   1.000
_cell.angle_alpha   90.00
_cell.angle_beta   90.00
_cell.angle_gamma   90.00
#
_symmetry.space_group_name_H-M   'P 1'
#
loop_
_entity.id
_entity.type
_entity.pdbx_description
1 polymer ?
#
loop_
_entity_poly.entity_id
_entity_poly.type
_entity_poly.pdbx_seq_one_letter_code
_entity_poly.pdbx_strand_id
1 'polypeptide(L)'
;MTVFDNDFARHTVNSTPGTLARRLTERALAWLDRRRAQAAEHRRQRLDRAAYRALLGKEDWVYEDMGVTRADVEWAARLPLHVNAARELDRLSSRNRMGR
;
A
#
# COMPACT_ATOMS: atom_id res chain seq x y z
N MET A 1 35.08 35.98 55.12
CA MET A 1 35.77 36.12 53.81
C MET A 1 35.50 34.84 53.03
N THR A 2 34.58 34.90 52.07
CA THR A 2 34.04 33.77 51.30
C THR A 2 35.02 33.34 50.21
N VAL A 3 35.34 32.05 50.11
CA VAL A 3 35.74 31.46 48.82
C VAL A 3 35.07 30.10 48.72
N PHE A 4 34.31 29.96 47.63
CA PHE A 4 33.31 28.95 47.36
C PHE A 4 33.92 27.58 47.08
N ASP A 5 33.30 26.55 47.64
CA ASP A 5 33.39 25.16 47.19
C ASP A 5 33.08 25.08 45.69
N ASN A 6 34.10 24.74 44.90
CA ASN A 6 34.00 24.62 43.46
C ASN A 6 33.71 23.16 43.10
N ASP A 7 32.49 22.71 43.43
CA ASP A 7 31.99 21.35 43.14
C ASP A 7 31.02 21.33 41.94
N PHE A 8 31.09 22.35 41.07
CA PHE A 8 30.21 22.48 39.91
C PHE A 8 30.76 21.79 38.63
N ALA A 9 31.93 21.15 38.70
CA ALA A 9 32.60 20.61 37.52
C ALA A 9 32.23 19.15 37.17
N ARG A 10 31.21 18.54 37.79
CA ARG A 10 30.87 17.11 37.58
C ARG A 10 29.49 16.82 36.97
N HIS A 11 28.76 17.84 36.54
CA HIS A 11 27.45 17.65 35.90
C HIS A 11 27.37 18.28 34.50
N THR A 12 28.31 17.98 33.62
CA THR A 12 28.03 18.02 32.17
C THR A 12 27.67 16.62 31.72
N VAL A 13 26.46 16.24 32.09
CA VAL A 13 25.74 15.11 31.50
C VAL A 13 25.74 15.30 29.98
N ASN A 14 26.55 14.52 29.29
CA ASN A 14 26.37 13.98 27.93
C ASN A 14 25.13 14.49 27.19
N SER A 15 25.13 15.73 26.72
CA SER A 15 24.12 16.24 25.80
C SER A 15 24.63 16.06 24.37
N THR A 16 24.69 14.80 23.92
CA THR A 16 25.12 14.43 22.56
C THR A 16 24.17 15.06 21.52
N PRO A 17 24.58 16.13 20.82
CA PRO A 17 23.71 16.85 19.89
C PRO A 17 23.32 16.00 18.67
N GLY A 18 24.07 14.92 18.40
CA GLY A 18 23.81 13.98 17.30
C GLY A 18 22.61 13.04 17.53
N THR A 19 22.12 12.85 18.75
CA THR A 19 21.06 11.87 19.03
C THR A 19 19.67 12.35 18.59
N LEU A 20 19.39 13.64 18.73
CA LEU A 20 18.14 14.25 18.26
C LEU A 20 18.09 14.32 16.73
N ALA A 21 19.20 14.71 16.10
CA ALA A 21 19.34 14.71 14.64
C ALA A 21 19.14 13.30 14.05
N ARG A 22 19.66 12.27 14.73
CA ARG A 22 19.48 10.87 14.31
C ARG A 22 18.02 10.40 14.42
N ARG A 23 17.31 10.75 15.49
CA ARG A 23 15.89 10.37 15.65
C ARG A 23 14.98 11.06 14.63
N LEU A 24 15.28 12.31 14.27
CA LEU A 24 14.52 13.03 13.25
C LEU A 24 14.74 12.45 11.85
N THR A 25 15.98 12.09 11.52
CA THR A 25 16.30 11.43 10.24
C THR A 25 15.72 10.02 10.15
N GLU A 26 15.78 9.22 11.21
CA GLU A 26 15.14 7.90 11.28
C GLU A 26 13.62 8.00 11.04
N ARG A 27 12.93 8.99 11.64
CA ARG A 27 11.50 9.21 11.41
C ARG A 27 11.19 9.71 10.00
N ALA A 28 12.03 10.57 9.43
CA ALA A 28 11.86 11.08 8.08
C ALA A 28 12.01 9.97 7.03
N LEU A 29 13.01 9.09 7.19
CA LEU A 29 13.22 7.92 6.33
C LEU A 29 12.04 6.95 6.44
N ALA A 30 11.59 6.62 7.65
CA ALA A 30 10.44 5.75 7.84
C ALA A 30 9.14 6.31 7.21
N TRP A 31 8.95 7.63 7.24
CA TRP A 31 7.82 8.28 6.56
C TRP A 31 7.95 8.18 5.03
N LEU A 32 9.15 8.41 4.49
CA LEU A 32 9.46 8.28 3.06
C LEU A 32 9.22 6.85 2.56
N ASP A 33 9.64 5.84 3.32
CA ASP A 33 9.46 4.44 2.95
C ASP A 33 7.99 4.04 2.96
N ARG A 34 7.20 4.52 3.94
CA ARG A 34 5.74 4.33 3.95
C ARG A 34 5.07 4.97 2.73
N ARG A 35 5.48 6.20 2.38
CA ARG A 35 4.99 6.92 1.18
C ARG A 35 5.36 6.17 -0.11
N ARG A 36 6.58 5.65 -0.21
CA ARG A 36 7.03 4.85 -1.36
C ARG A 36 6.26 3.53 -1.47
N ALA A 37 6.02 2.84 -0.35
CA ALA A 37 5.24 1.61 -0.32
C ALA A 37 3.79 1.86 -0.78
N GLN A 38 3.16 2.93 -0.29
CA GLN A 38 1.82 3.34 -0.75
C GLN A 38 1.81 3.70 -2.24
N ALA A 39 2.79 4.45 -2.73
CA ALA A 39 2.88 4.81 -4.14
C ALA A 39 3.11 3.58 -5.05
N ALA A 40 3.92 2.62 -4.61
CA ALA A 40 4.14 1.36 -5.30
C ALA A 40 2.85 0.53 -5.39
N GLU A 41 2.09 0.48 -4.29
CA GLU A 41 0.80 -0.20 -4.24
C GLU A 41 -0.23 0.47 -5.18
N HIS A 42 -0.32 1.80 -5.17
CA HIS A 42 -1.16 2.52 -6.13
C HIS A 42 -0.73 2.31 -7.59
N ARG A 43 0.57 2.17 -7.86
CA ARG A 43 1.07 1.86 -9.20
C ARG A 43 0.66 0.45 -9.62
N ARG A 44 0.77 -0.54 -8.73
CA ARG A 44 0.31 -1.91 -8.97
C ARG A 44 -1.18 -1.95 -9.28
N GLN A 45 -2.01 -1.32 -8.44
CA GLN A 45 -3.46 -1.21 -8.66
C GLN A 45 -3.83 -0.60 -10.02
N ARG A 46 -3.05 0.39 -10.49
CA ARG A 46 -3.25 0.98 -11.83
C ARG A 46 -2.91 0.01 -12.95
N LEU A 47 -1.81 -0.74 -12.82
CA LEU A 47 -1.41 -1.75 -13.80
C LEU A 47 -2.41 -2.91 -13.85
N ASP A 48 -2.83 -3.41 -12.68
CA ASP A 48 -3.84 -4.46 -12.57
C ASP A 48 -5.15 -4.01 -13.22
N ARG A 49 -5.55 -2.74 -13.01
CA ARG A 49 -6.73 -2.19 -13.67
C ARG A 49 -6.55 -2.03 -15.17
N ALA A 50 -5.36 -1.65 -15.64
CA ALA A 50 -5.08 -1.55 -17.06
C ALA A 50 -5.16 -2.93 -17.74
N ALA A 51 -4.57 -3.95 -17.12
CA ALA A 51 -4.66 -5.34 -17.57
C ALA A 51 -6.12 -5.84 -17.56
N TYR A 52 -6.85 -5.60 -16.47
CA TYR A 52 -8.26 -5.97 -16.36
C TYR A 52 -9.13 -5.31 -17.44
N ARG A 53 -8.88 -4.04 -17.76
CA ARG A 53 -9.62 -3.33 -18.82
C ARG A 53 -9.42 -3.94 -20.21
N ALA A 54 -8.30 -4.63 -20.46
CA ALA A 54 -8.10 -5.34 -21.73
C ALA A 54 -9.06 -6.53 -21.91
N LEU A 55 -9.72 -6.96 -20.83
CA LEU A 55 -10.77 -7.98 -20.86
C LEU A 55 -12.11 -7.43 -21.37
N LEU A 56 -12.33 -6.11 -21.28
CA LEU A 56 -13.59 -5.50 -21.72
C LEU A 56 -13.73 -5.57 -23.24
N GLY A 57 -14.91 -6.02 -23.68
CA GLY A 57 -15.22 -6.13 -25.11
C GLY A 57 -14.58 -7.35 -25.78
N LYS A 58 -14.06 -8.31 -25.01
CA LYS A 58 -13.81 -9.67 -25.51
C LYS A 58 -15.13 -10.36 -25.85
N GLU A 59 -15.03 -11.36 -26.72
CA GLU A 59 -16.17 -12.15 -27.15
C GLU A 59 -16.74 -12.99 -26.00
N ASP A 60 -18.03 -13.28 -26.05
CA ASP A 60 -18.76 -13.88 -24.93
C ASP A 60 -18.23 -15.28 -24.56
N TRP A 61 -17.74 -16.06 -25.54
CA TRP A 61 -17.12 -17.37 -25.30
C TRP A 61 -15.88 -17.28 -24.39
N VAL A 62 -15.14 -16.16 -24.41
CA VAL A 62 -13.98 -15.95 -23.54
C VAL A 62 -14.43 -15.85 -22.08
N TYR A 63 -15.56 -15.17 -21.82
CA TYR A 63 -16.11 -15.06 -20.47
C TYR A 63 -16.61 -16.42 -19.97
N GLU A 64 -17.27 -17.18 -20.84
CA GLU A 64 -17.76 -18.53 -20.53
C GLU A 64 -16.64 -19.49 -20.14
N ASP A 65 -15.51 -19.47 -20.85
CA ASP A 65 -14.31 -20.28 -20.53
C ASP A 65 -13.75 -19.94 -19.14
N MET A 66 -13.77 -18.66 -18.78
CA MET A 66 -13.40 -18.20 -17.43
C MET A 66 -14.48 -18.53 -16.37
N GLY A 67 -15.68 -18.95 -16.76
CA GLY A 67 -16.81 -19.24 -15.87
C GLY A 67 -17.51 -17.99 -15.32
N VAL A 68 -17.38 -16.85 -16.01
CA VAL A 68 -17.98 -15.57 -15.63
C VAL A 68 -18.87 -15.04 -16.74
N THR A 69 -19.76 -14.11 -16.40
CA THR A 69 -20.60 -13.45 -17.42
C THR A 69 -19.99 -12.12 -17.83
N ARG A 70 -20.38 -11.62 -19.01
CA ARG A 70 -20.05 -10.25 -19.42
C ARG A 70 -20.48 -9.21 -18.38
N ALA A 71 -21.64 -9.40 -17.77
CA ALA A 71 -22.15 -8.53 -16.72
C ALA A 71 -21.24 -8.51 -15.48
N ASP A 72 -20.69 -9.66 -15.09
CA ASP A 72 -19.72 -9.76 -13.98
C ASP A 72 -18.44 -8.98 -14.29
N VAL A 73 -17.94 -9.12 -15.53
CA VAL A 73 -16.74 -8.43 -15.99
C VAL A 73 -16.95 -6.90 -16.01
N GLU A 74 -18.07 -6.44 -16.54
CA GLU A 74 -18.46 -5.03 -16.59
C GLU A 74 -18.70 -4.45 -15.18
N TRP A 75 -19.30 -5.22 -14.27
CA TRP A 75 -19.47 -4.83 -12.88
C TRP A 75 -18.11 -4.65 -12.19
N ALA A 76 -17.21 -5.64 -12.30
CA ALA A 76 -15.89 -5.55 -11.68
C ALA A 76 -15.01 -4.45 -12.29
N ALA A 77 -15.24 -4.06 -13.56
CA ALA A 77 -14.59 -2.90 -14.17
C ALA A 77 -14.97 -1.56 -13.53
N ARG A 78 -16.14 -1.48 -12.87
CA ARG A 78 -16.65 -0.26 -12.22
C ARG A 78 -16.18 -0.11 -10.77
N LEU A 79 -15.51 -1.12 -10.20
CA LEU A 79 -15.03 -1.08 -8.81
C LEU A 79 -14.02 0.06 -8.59
N PRO A 80 -13.87 0.57 -7.35
CA PRO A 80 -12.82 1.52 -7.00
C PRO A 80 -11.39 0.95 -7.20
N LEU A 81 -10.39 1.82 -7.41
CA LEU A 81 -8.99 1.41 -7.61
C LEU A 81 -8.38 0.64 -6.43
N HIS A 82 -8.85 0.88 -5.21
CA HIS A 82 -8.38 0.19 -4.02
C HIS A 82 -8.92 -1.25 -3.91
N VAL A 83 -9.86 -1.64 -4.78
CA VAL A 83 -10.41 -2.99 -4.84
C VAL A 83 -9.81 -3.71 -6.05
N ASN A 84 -9.27 -4.92 -5.82
CA ASN A 84 -8.73 -5.73 -6.90
C ASN A 84 -9.87 -6.38 -7.69
N ALA A 85 -10.15 -5.84 -8.88
CA ALA A 85 -11.22 -6.31 -9.76
C ALA A 85 -11.05 -7.78 -10.18
N ALA A 86 -9.82 -8.24 -10.44
CA ALA A 86 -9.55 -9.62 -10.81
C ALA A 86 -9.91 -10.60 -9.68
N ARG A 87 -9.61 -10.21 -8.42
CA ARG A 87 -9.95 -11.02 -7.24
C ARG A 87 -11.47 -11.12 -7.02
N GLU A 88 -12.22 -10.06 -7.26
CA GLU A 88 -13.68 -10.13 -7.18
C GLU A 88 -14.27 -10.99 -8.31
N LEU A 89 -13.70 -10.90 -9.52
CA LEU A 89 -14.11 -11.73 -10.65
C LEU A 89 -13.87 -13.23 -10.37
N ASP A 90 -12.75 -13.58 -9.75
CA ASP A 90 -12.43 -14.95 -9.32
C ASP A 90 -13.43 -15.49 -8.27
N ARG A 91 -13.87 -14.64 -7.34
CA ARG A 91 -14.95 -15.00 -6.40
C ARG A 91 -16.27 -15.26 -7.11
N LEU A 92 -16.62 -14.45 -8.11
CA LEU A 92 -17.84 -14.65 -8.90
C LEU A 92 -17.75 -15.95 -9.71
N SER A 93 -16.61 -16.22 -10.36
CA SER A 93 -16.36 -17.48 -11.07
C SER A 93 -16.51 -18.68 -10.13
N SER A 94 -15.91 -18.62 -8.94
CA SER A 94 -16.00 -19.70 -7.94
C SER A 94 -17.45 -19.95 -7.48
N ARG A 95 -18.24 -18.89 -7.28
CA ARG A 95 -19.66 -19.00 -6.92
C ARG A 95 -20.49 -19.60 -8.05
N ASN A 96 -20.25 -19.16 -9.29
CA ASN A 96 -20.96 -19.67 -10.47
C ASN A 96 -20.66 -21.14 -10.73
N ARG A 97 -19.42 -21.58 -10.48
CA ARG A 97 -19.02 -22.99 -10.62
C ARG A 97 -19.59 -23.89 -9.53
N MET A 98 -19.77 -23.38 -8.31
CA MET A 98 -20.32 -24.15 -7.18
C MET A 98 -21.85 -24.27 -7.21
N GLY A 99 -22.54 -23.36 -7.92
CA GLY A 99 -24.00 -23.40 -8.12
C GLY A 99 -24.47 -24.16 -9.37
N ARG A 100 -23.55 -24.72 -10.16
CA ARG A 100 -23.83 -25.62 -11.29
C ARG A 100 -23.63 -27.07 -10.85
#